data_AF-A0A7V4VWB5-F1
#
_entry.id   AF-A0A7V4VWB5-F1
#
_cell.length_a   1.000
_cell.length_b   1.000
_cell.length_c   1.000
_cell.angle_alpha   90.00
_cell.angle_beta   90.00
_cell.angle_gamma   90.00
#
_symmetry.space_group_name_H-M   'P 1'
#
loop_
_entity.id
_entity.type
_entity.pdbx_description
1 polymer ?
#
loop_
_entity_poly.entity_id
_entity_poly.type
_entity_poly.pdbx_seq_one_letter_code
_entity_poly.pdbx_strand_id
1 'polypeptide(L)'
;MQKIVNRRIKLEMIKLVILIFFILLIVTAVNFYLFLSSILPLGIMLQKENLIRLSVFGVITGVLIFGITAMLVKWFTYTTLGPVPRLIKEIKLMKEENKYHFLEVRKKDKLRDLVDAINILIENLCRK
;
A
#
# COMPACT_ATOMS: atom_id res chain seq x y z
N MET A 1 -7.47 24.85 -4.96
CA MET A 1 -6.68 24.30 -3.84
C MET A 1 -6.86 22.79 -3.59
N GLN A 2 -8.09 22.24 -3.62
CA GLN A 2 -8.37 20.79 -3.48
C GLN A 2 -7.62 19.86 -4.45
N LYS A 3 -7.42 20.26 -5.72
CA LYS A 3 -6.63 19.49 -6.70
C LYS A 3 -5.16 19.31 -6.31
N ILE A 4 -4.60 20.22 -5.52
CA ILE A 4 -3.16 20.25 -5.20
C ILE A 4 -2.85 19.33 -4.01
N VAL A 5 -3.67 19.37 -2.96
CA VAL A 5 -3.52 18.48 -1.78
C VAL A 5 -3.76 17.02 -2.19
N ASN A 6 -4.77 16.76 -3.01
CA ASN A 6 -5.05 15.42 -3.53
C ASN A 6 -3.94 14.93 -4.48
N ARG A 7 -3.26 15.85 -5.19
CA ARG A 7 -2.06 15.53 -5.98
C ARG A 7 -0.86 15.17 -5.10
N ARG A 8 -0.65 15.90 -4.00
CA ARG A 8 0.49 15.70 -3.10
C ARG A 8 0.40 14.35 -2.36
N ILE A 9 -0.78 14.01 -1.85
CA ILE A 9 -1.05 12.70 -1.24
C ILE A 9 -0.88 11.57 -2.27
N LYS A 10 -1.37 11.75 -3.51
CA LYS A 10 -1.13 10.79 -4.60
C LYS A 10 0.36 10.63 -4.93
N LEU A 11 1.14 11.70 -4.85
CA LEU A 11 2.57 11.69 -5.14
C LEU A 11 3.39 10.98 -4.05
N GLU A 12 3.07 11.23 -2.78
CA GLU A 12 3.69 10.50 -1.66
C GLU A 12 3.32 9.02 -1.69
N MET A 13 2.10 8.68 -2.11
CA MET A 13 1.70 7.30 -2.35
C MET A 13 2.48 6.64 -3.47
N ILE A 14 2.66 7.33 -4.60
CA ILE A 14 3.48 6.82 -5.70
C ILE A 14 4.92 6.58 -5.22
N LYS A 15 5.49 7.49 -4.40
CA LYS A 15 6.82 7.29 -3.80
C LYS A 15 6.87 6.07 -2.88
N LEU A 16 5.86 5.86 -2.03
CA LEU A 16 5.79 4.69 -1.15
C LEU A 16 5.69 3.39 -1.96
N VAL A 17 4.87 3.37 -3.01
CA VAL A 17 4.73 2.20 -3.90
C VAL A 17 6.04 1.90 -4.62
N ILE A 18 6.72 2.92 -5.14
CA ILE A 18 8.03 2.78 -5.77
C ILE A 18 9.07 2.25 -4.76
N LEU A 19 9.07 2.79 -3.53
CA LEU A 19 9.98 2.35 -2.47
C LEU A 19 9.77 0.86 -2.14
N ILE A 20 8.52 0.45 -1.90
CA ILE A 20 8.15 -0.93 -1.60
C ILE A 20 8.53 -1.84 -2.77
N PHE A 21 8.31 -1.40 -4.01
CA PHE A 21 8.71 -2.12 -5.21
C PHE A 21 10.24 -2.36 -5.25
N PHE A 22 11.05 -1.35 -4.98
CA PHE A 22 12.51 -1.50 -4.95
C PHE A 22 13.00 -2.42 -3.83
N ILE A 23 12.42 -2.32 -2.62
CA ILE A 23 12.74 -3.22 -1.50
C ILE A 23 12.48 -4.67 -1.91
N LEU A 24 11.33 -4.95 -2.51
CA LEU A 24 10.98 -6.29 -2.95
C LEU A 24 11.84 -6.79 -4.11
N LEU A 25 12.20 -5.91 -5.04
CA LEU A 25 13.12 -6.25 -6.12
C LEU A 25 14.49 -6.67 -5.56
N ILE A 26 15.00 -5.94 -4.57
CA ILE A 26 16.24 -6.30 -3.86
C ILE A 26 16.10 -7.65 -3.15
N VAL A 27 15.03 -7.85 -2.37
CA VAL A 27 14.78 -9.12 -1.66
C VAL A 27 14.70 -10.29 -2.64
N THR A 28 14.04 -10.09 -3.79
CA THR A 28 13.92 -11.11 -4.83
C THR A 28 15.28 -11.40 -5.47
N ALA A 29 16.06 -10.36 -5.79
CA ALA A 29 17.39 -10.51 -6.35
C ALA A 29 18.34 -11.24 -5.39
N VAL A 30 18.29 -10.91 -4.10
CA VAL A 30 19.08 -11.58 -3.05
C VAL A 30 18.66 -13.04 -2.91
N ASN A 31 17.36 -13.33 -2.84
CA ASN A 31 16.87 -14.73 -2.78
C ASN A 31 17.28 -15.51 -4.04
N PHE A 32 17.20 -14.90 -5.21
CA PHE A 32 17.59 -15.54 -6.46
C PHE A 32 19.10 -15.80 -6.51
N TYR A 33 19.91 -14.86 -6.03
CA TYR A 33 21.35 -15.02 -5.91
C TYR A 33 21.72 -16.14 -4.92
N LEU A 34 21.09 -16.18 -3.74
CA LEU A 34 21.29 -17.23 -2.75
C LEU A 34 20.84 -18.60 -3.26
N PHE A 35 19.76 -18.66 -4.02
CA PHE A 35 19.28 -19.88 -4.67
C PHE A 35 20.27 -20.38 -5.72
N LEU A 36 20.77 -19.48 -6.57
CA LEU A 36 21.80 -19.78 -7.57
C LEU A 36 23.10 -20.27 -6.92
N SER A 37 23.54 -19.64 -5.82
CA SER A 37 24.80 -19.99 -5.16
C SER A 37 24.72 -21.27 -4.32
N SER A 38 23.54 -21.65 -3.82
CA SER A 38 23.35 -22.84 -2.99
C SER A 38 23.06 -24.12 -3.77
N ILE A 39 22.46 -24.04 -4.96
CA ILE A 39 21.96 -25.22 -5.69
C ILE A 39 22.78 -25.56 -6.93
N LEU A 40 23.50 -24.60 -7.54
CA LEU A 40 24.20 -24.82 -8.79
C LEU A 40 25.72 -24.67 -8.62
N PRO A 41 26.50 -25.77 -8.70
CA PRO A 41 27.93 -25.70 -8.96
C PRO A 41 28.15 -24.87 -10.23
N LEU A 42 29.12 -23.94 -10.23
CA LEU A 42 29.37 -23.00 -11.34
C LEU A 42 29.45 -23.67 -12.73
N GLY A 43 29.87 -24.94 -12.81
CA GLY A 43 29.97 -25.71 -14.06
C GLY A 43 28.64 -26.18 -14.65
N ILE A 44 27.54 -26.23 -13.88
CA ILE A 44 26.23 -26.74 -14.31
C ILE A 44 25.33 -25.63 -14.89
N MET A 45 25.62 -24.36 -14.57
CA MET A 45 24.89 -23.19 -15.11
C MET A 45 25.08 -22.98 -16.62
N LEU A 46 26.16 -23.52 -17.19
CA LEU A 46 26.49 -23.36 -18.61
C LEU A 46 25.72 -24.32 -19.53
N GLN A 47 24.97 -25.29 -18.98
CA GLN A 47 24.10 -26.14 -19.78
C GLN A 47 22.80 -25.40 -20.13
N LYS A 48 22.51 -25.28 -21.43
CA LYS A 48 21.35 -24.53 -21.96
C LYS A 48 20.01 -24.94 -21.33
N GLU A 49 19.83 -26.21 -20.99
CA GLU A 49 18.59 -26.73 -20.39
C GLU A 49 18.36 -26.19 -18.96
N ASN A 50 19.42 -26.05 -18.17
CA ASN A 50 19.34 -25.47 -16.82
C ASN A 50 19.08 -23.97 -16.88
N LEU A 51 19.63 -23.29 -17.90
CA LEU A 51 19.41 -21.87 -18.15
C LEU A 51 17.93 -21.58 -18.43
N ILE A 52 17.27 -22.42 -19.25
CA ILE A 52 15.83 -22.30 -19.55
C ILE A 52 14.99 -22.55 -18.29
N ARG A 53 15.26 -23.62 -17.53
CA ARG A 53 14.52 -23.90 -16.28
C ARG A 53 14.66 -22.76 -15.27
N LEU A 54 15.86 -22.18 -15.16
CA LEU A 54 16.14 -21.09 -14.25
C LEU A 54 15.45 -19.78 -14.68
N SER A 55 15.42 -19.50 -15.99
CA SER A 55 14.64 -18.38 -16.53
C SER A 55 13.14 -18.54 -16.29
N VAL A 56 12.59 -19.74 -16.53
CA VAL A 56 11.15 -20.01 -16.28
C VAL A 56 10.82 -19.88 -14.80
N PHE A 57 11.65 -20.42 -13.92
CA PHE A 57 11.49 -20.29 -12.47
C PHE A 57 11.55 -18.82 -12.02
N GLY A 58 12.51 -18.06 -12.55
CA GLY A 58 12.64 -16.62 -12.27
C GLY A 58 11.41 -15.82 -12.73
N VAL A 59 10.86 -16.12 -13.90
CA VAL A 59 9.65 -15.47 -14.42
C VAL A 59 8.43 -15.79 -13.54
N ILE A 60 8.21 -17.06 -13.21
CA ILE A 60 7.08 -17.47 -12.36
C ILE A 60 7.18 -16.82 -10.98
N THR A 61 8.35 -16.86 -10.37
CA THR A 61 8.61 -16.27 -9.05
C THR A 61 8.43 -14.75 -9.10
N GLY A 62 8.92 -14.09 -10.15
CA GLY A 62 8.74 -12.66 -10.37
C GLY A 62 7.26 -12.28 -10.50
N VAL A 63 6.48 -13.04 -11.27
CA VAL A 63 5.03 -12.82 -11.41
C VAL A 63 4.30 -13.01 -10.09
N LEU A 64 4.63 -14.04 -9.31
CA LEU A 64 4.05 -14.29 -7.99
C LEU A 64 4.33 -13.14 -7.02
N ILE A 65 5.58 -12.70 -6.93
CA ILE A 65 5.99 -11.60 -6.05
C ILE A 65 5.28 -10.32 -6.47
N PHE A 66 5.27 -10.00 -7.77
CA PHE A 66 4.60 -8.80 -8.28
C PHE A 66 3.10 -8.84 -8.02
N GLY A 67 2.46 -10.00 -8.21
CA GLY A 67 1.03 -10.21 -7.96
C GLY A 67 0.66 -10.03 -6.49
N ILE A 68 1.39 -10.68 -5.57
CA ILE A 68 1.19 -10.55 -4.12
C ILE A 68 1.39 -9.09 -3.68
N THR A 69 2.43 -8.44 -4.22
CA THR A 69 2.74 -7.05 -3.90
C THR A 69 1.66 -6.10 -4.36
N ALA A 70 1.21 -6.23 -5.61
CA ALA A 70 0.12 -5.42 -6.14
C ALA A 70 -1.16 -5.60 -5.32
N MET A 71 -1.44 -6.84 -4.88
CA MET A 71 -2.59 -7.15 -4.04
C MET A 71 -2.47 -6.51 -2.65
N LEU A 72 -1.29 -6.60 -2.01
CA LEU A 72 -1.02 -5.97 -0.71
C LEU A 72 -1.11 -4.44 -0.77
N VAL A 73 -0.47 -3.82 -1.77
CA VAL A 73 -0.52 -2.36 -1.98
C VAL A 73 -1.96 -1.92 -2.21
N LYS A 74 -2.70 -2.62 -3.05
CA LYS A 74 -4.12 -2.34 -3.31
C LYS A 74 -4.93 -2.45 -2.02
N TRP A 75 -4.78 -3.55 -1.29
CA TRP A 75 -5.47 -3.78 -0.02
C TRP A 75 -5.16 -2.71 1.03
N PHE A 76 -3.88 -2.35 1.21
CA PHE A 76 -3.45 -1.29 2.12
C PHE A 76 -4.02 0.07 1.72
N THR A 77 -4.00 0.38 0.43
CA THR A 77 -4.55 1.63 -0.12
C THR A 77 -6.06 1.73 0.16
N TYR A 78 -6.82 0.67 -0.10
CA TYR A 78 -8.27 0.69 0.14
C TYR A 78 -8.63 0.80 1.62
N THR A 79 -7.93 0.07 2.50
CA THR A 79 -8.25 0.01 3.94
C THR A 79 -7.78 1.24 4.71
N THR A 80 -6.67 1.86 4.29
CA THR A 80 -6.07 2.98 5.02
C THR A 80 -6.45 4.33 4.41
N LEU A 81 -6.49 4.45 3.08
CA LEU A 81 -6.66 5.74 2.41
C LEU A 81 -8.03 5.92 1.77
N GLY A 82 -8.71 4.83 1.43
CA GLY A 82 -10.11 4.86 1.00
C GLY A 82 -11.07 5.64 1.92
N PRO A 83 -10.90 5.67 3.26
CA PRO A 83 -11.76 6.46 4.15
C PRO A 83 -11.40 7.96 4.16
N VAL A 84 -10.13 8.32 3.96
CA VAL A 84 -9.63 9.70 4.10
C VAL A 84 -10.42 10.73 3.27
N PRO A 85 -10.61 10.58 1.95
CA PRO A 85 -11.35 11.57 1.17
C PRO A 85 -12.85 11.62 1.53
N ARG A 86 -13.42 10.52 2.04
CA ARG A 86 -14.81 10.49 2.52
C ARG A 86 -14.94 11.33 3.79
N LEU A 87 -14.07 11.09 4.76
CA LEU A 87 -14.01 11.85 6.02
C LEU A 87 -13.78 13.34 5.78
N ILE A 88 -12.84 13.70 4.90
CA ILE A 88 -12.57 15.12 4.56
C ILE A 88 -13.82 15.79 3.96
N LYS A 89 -14.54 15.09 3.07
CA LYS A 89 -15.76 15.63 2.46
C LYS A 89 -16.84 15.85 3.52
N GLU A 90 -17.01 14.89 4.43
CA GLU A 90 -18.01 14.94 5.47
C GLU A 90 -17.73 16.05 6.50
N ILE A 91 -16.49 16.16 6.98
CA ILE A 91 -16.07 17.27 7.87
C ILE A 91 -16.28 18.64 7.21
N LYS A 92 -16.03 18.75 5.91
CA LYS A 92 -16.24 20.00 5.18
C LYS A 92 -17.73 20.37 5.10
N LEU A 93 -18.61 19.38 4.88
CA LEU A 93 -20.05 19.57 4.88
C LEU A 93 -20.55 19.98 6.27
N MET A 94 -20.09 19.32 7.34
CA MET A 94 -20.43 19.71 8.72
C MET A 94 -20.09 21.18 9.00
N LYS A 95 -18.93 21.63 8.54
CA LYS A 95 -18.49 23.02 8.68
C LYS A 95 -19.33 23.98 7.84
N GLU A 96 -19.70 23.61 6.61
CA GLU A 96 -20.51 24.46 5.72
C GLU A 96 -21.97 24.58 6.19
N GLU A 97 -22.54 23.50 6.71
CA GLU A 97 -23.93 23.44 7.18
C GLU A 97 -24.09 23.80 8.68
N ASN A 98 -22.98 24.01 9.41
CA ASN A 98 -22.96 24.20 10.87
C ASN A 98 -23.71 23.09 11.64
N LYS A 99 -23.78 21.89 11.07
CA LYS A 99 -24.39 20.71 11.69
C LYS A 99 -23.30 19.70 11.97
N TYR A 100 -22.97 19.57 13.25
CA TYR A 100 -21.95 18.64 13.71
C TYR A 100 -22.60 17.31 14.10
N HIS A 101 -22.07 16.22 13.57
CA HIS A 101 -22.48 14.86 13.89
C HIS A 101 -21.26 13.94 14.02
N PHE A 102 -21.46 12.75 14.56
CA PHE A 102 -20.38 11.77 14.69
C PHE A 102 -20.03 11.18 13.32
N LEU A 103 -18.73 11.14 13.02
CA LEU A 103 -18.18 10.51 11.83
C LEU A 103 -18.19 8.99 11.99
N GLU A 104 -18.60 8.28 10.94
CA GLU A 104 -18.59 6.82 10.89
C GLU A 104 -17.55 6.28 9.90
N VAL A 105 -16.85 5.23 10.30
CA VAL A 105 -15.96 4.45 9.42
C VAL A 105 -16.34 2.98 9.41
N ARG A 106 -16.05 2.31 8.30
CA ARG A 106 -16.38 0.88 8.16
C ARG A 106 -15.47 0.05 9.07
N LYS A 107 -15.95 -1.11 9.53
CA LYS A 107 -15.16 -2.05 10.36
C LYS A 107 -13.82 -2.48 9.76
N LYS A 108 -13.67 -2.42 8.43
CA LYS A 108 -12.44 -2.79 7.70
C LYS A 108 -11.46 -1.61 7.52
N ASP A 109 -11.89 -0.39 7.83
CA ASP A 109 -11.09 0.81 7.68
C ASP A 109 -10.15 0.93 8.89
N LYS A 110 -8.86 1.13 8.65
CA LYS A 110 -7.83 1.18 9.70
C LYS A 110 -7.77 2.50 10.47
N LEU A 111 -8.62 3.48 10.10
CA LEU A 111 -8.64 4.83 10.66
C LEU A 111 -9.63 5.02 11.82
N ARG A 112 -10.14 3.92 12.40
CA ARG A 112 -11.15 3.99 13.46
C ARG A 112 -10.70 4.80 14.67
N ASP A 113 -9.52 4.51 15.20
CA ASP A 113 -9.00 5.22 16.39
C ASP A 113 -8.84 6.73 16.14
N LEU A 114 -8.46 7.12 14.92
CA LEU A 114 -8.38 8.52 14.52
C LEU A 114 -9.77 9.17 14.47
N VAL A 115 -10.75 8.47 13.92
CA VAL A 115 -12.13 8.95 13.83
C VAL A 115 -12.76 9.08 15.21
N ASP A 116 -12.50 8.14 16.11
CA ASP A 116 -12.95 8.20 17.49
C ASP A 116 -12.36 9.42 18.22
N ALA A 117 -11.07 9.73 18.00
CA ALA A 117 -10.45 10.95 18.53
C ALA A 117 -11.09 12.24 17.96
N ILE A 118 -11.42 12.27 16.67
CA ILE A 118 -12.12 13.40 16.04
C ILE A 118 -13.53 13.54 16.62
N ASN A 119 -14.24 12.43 16.82
CA ASN A 119 -15.57 12.40 17.40
C ASN A 119 -15.60 12.96 18.83
N ILE A 120 -14.60 12.66 19.65
CA ILE A 120 -14.44 13.27 20.98
C ILE A 120 -14.26 14.79 20.88
N LEU A 121 -13.48 15.28 19.91
CA LEU A 121 -13.33 16.72 19.69
C LEU A 121 -14.63 17.39 19.25
N ILE A 122 -15.40 16.72 18.38
CA ILE A 122 -16.72 17.20 17.94
C ILE A 122 -17.69 17.27 19.14
N GLU A 123 -17.72 16.25 19.98
CA GLU A 123 -18.56 16.23 21.18
C GLU A 123 -18.24 17.40 22.12
N ASN A 124 -16.95 17.69 22.33
CA ASN A 124 -16.52 18.82 23.15
C ASN A 124 -16.91 20.18 22.55
N LEU A 125 -16.98 20.29 21.22
CA LEU A 125 -17.42 21.50 20.53
C LEU A 125 -18.94 21.71 20.61
N CYS A 126 -19.72 20.63 20.61
CA CYS A 126 -21.18 20.70 20.72
C CYS A 126 -21.70 20.91 22.14
N ARG A 127 -20.91 20.59 23.18
CA ARG A 127 -21.27 20.80 24.59
C ARG A 127 -21.05 22.24 25.09
N LYS A 128 -20.50 23.13 24.27
CA LYS A 128 -20.32 24.57 24.56
C LYS A 128 -21.39 25.40 23.88
#